data_AF-A0A4R1Q040-F1
#
_entry.id   AF-A0A4R1Q040-F1
#
_cell.length_a   1.000
_cell.length_b   1.000
_cell.length_c   1.000
_cell.angle_alpha   90.00
_cell.angle_beta   90.00
_cell.angle_gamma   90.00
#
_symmetry.space_group_name_H-M   'P 1'
#
loop_
_entity.id
_entity.type
_entity.pdbx_description
1 polymer ?
#
loop_
_entity_poly.entity_id
_entity_poly.type
_entity_poly.pdbx_seq_one_letter_code
_entity_poly.pdbx_strand_id
1 'polypeptide(L)'
;MTKVAAVKADSYDPHIVGQAISDLLTHLGGMSQFVNPGDRVLVKPNMLEAVEKGLCVTTHPEVVKAVIREVRQAGAVPVVGDSPGTSTTVKAAEKCGILAVSPGRAG
;
A
#
# COMPACT_ATOMS: atom_id res chain seq x y z
N MET A 1 -14.42 -2.42 -23.41
CA MET A 1 -14.31 -3.54 -22.45
C MET A 1 -13.63 -3.04 -21.19
N THR A 2 -14.16 -3.35 -20.02
CA THR A 2 -13.52 -3.01 -18.74
C THR A 2 -12.39 -4.00 -18.48
N LYS A 3 -11.20 -3.51 -18.11
CA LYS A 3 -10.03 -4.34 -17.79
C LYS A 3 -10.02 -4.64 -16.30
N VAL A 4 -9.87 -5.92 -15.93
CA VAL A 4 -9.75 -6.38 -14.55
C VAL A 4 -8.50 -7.27 -14.46
N ALA A 5 -7.73 -7.12 -13.38
CA ALA A 5 -6.56 -7.95 -13.10
C ALA A 5 -6.65 -8.50 -11.67
N ALA A 6 -6.22 -9.74 -11.49
CA ALA A 6 -6.11 -10.40 -10.19
C ALA A 6 -4.89 -11.32 -10.21
N VAL A 7 -4.05 -11.22 -9.19
CA VAL A 7 -2.82 -12.02 -9.05
C VAL A 7 -2.79 -12.58 -7.63
N LYS A 8 -2.44 -13.86 -7.50
CA LYS A 8 -2.33 -14.55 -6.21
C LYS A 8 -0.94 -14.31 -5.62
N ALA A 9 -0.90 -14.03 -4.31
CA ALA A 9 0.31 -14.11 -3.50
C ALA A 9 0.12 -15.23 -2.47
N ASP A 10 0.97 -16.26 -2.52
CA ASP A 10 0.81 -17.45 -1.66
C ASP A 10 1.27 -17.22 -0.21
N SER A 11 1.94 -16.10 0.07
CA SER A 11 2.30 -15.68 1.41
C SER A 11 2.54 -14.17 1.47
N TYR A 12 2.82 -13.66 2.67
CA TYR A 12 3.25 -12.28 2.89
C TYR A 12 4.77 -12.10 2.85
N ASP A 13 5.51 -13.06 2.29
CA ASP A 13 6.93 -12.86 2.00
C ASP A 13 7.14 -11.61 1.12
N PRO A 14 8.07 -10.70 1.46
CA PRO A 14 8.24 -9.45 0.74
C PRO A 14 8.54 -9.61 -0.76
N HIS A 15 9.22 -10.68 -1.16
CA HIS A 15 9.51 -10.95 -2.56
C HIS A 15 8.25 -11.44 -3.28
N ILE A 16 7.50 -12.36 -2.67
CA ILE A 16 6.25 -12.89 -3.26
C ILE A 16 5.20 -11.78 -3.41
N VAL A 17 4.95 -10.98 -2.36
CA VAL A 17 4.00 -9.87 -2.42
C VAL A 17 4.47 -8.81 -3.41
N GLY A 18 5.78 -8.52 -3.42
CA GLY A 18 6.35 -7.55 -4.34
C GLY A 18 6.14 -7.91 -5.80
N GLN A 19 6.39 -9.18 -6.15
CA GLN A 19 6.17 -9.69 -7.51
C GLN A 19 4.69 -9.65 -7.88
N ALA A 20 3.81 -10.13 -6.99
CA ALA A 20 2.37 -10.16 -7.24
C ALA A 20 1.78 -8.76 -7.50
N ILE A 21 2.22 -7.73 -6.77
CA ILE A 21 1.81 -6.34 -7.01
C ILE A 21 2.35 -5.80 -8.34
N SER A 22 3.60 -6.10 -8.67
CA SER A 22 4.19 -5.65 -9.94
C SER A 22 3.49 -6.28 -11.14
N ASP A 23 3.20 -7.58 -11.09
CA ASP A 23 2.46 -8.30 -12.12
C ASP A 23 1.03 -7.76 -12.27
N LEU A 24 0.34 -7.52 -11.14
CA LEU A 24 -1.00 -6.94 -11.11
C LEU A 24 -1.04 -5.59 -11.84
N LEU A 25 -0.12 -4.69 -11.51
CA LEU A 25 -0.03 -3.38 -12.14
C LEU A 25 0.38 -3.48 -13.60
N THR A 26 1.31 -4.36 -13.95
CA THR A 26 1.72 -4.61 -15.34
C THR A 26 0.53 -5.02 -16.20
N HIS A 27 -0.33 -5.91 -15.71
CA HIS A 27 -1.58 -6.25 -16.39
C HIS A 27 -2.51 -5.06 -16.57
N LEU A 28 -2.41 -4.01 -15.77
CA LEU A 28 -3.18 -2.77 -15.90
C LEU A 28 -2.47 -1.66 -16.70
N GLY A 29 -1.25 -1.89 -17.19
CA GLY A 29 -0.47 -0.90 -17.94
C GLY A 29 0.63 -0.20 -17.12
N GLY A 30 0.89 -0.69 -15.91
CA GLY A 30 1.91 -0.17 -15.00
C GLY A 30 1.41 0.98 -14.11
N MET A 31 2.15 1.27 -13.04
CA MET A 31 1.82 2.38 -12.13
C MET A 31 1.80 3.73 -12.86
N SER A 32 2.70 3.93 -13.83
CA SER A 32 2.82 5.15 -14.64
C SER A 32 1.61 5.43 -15.52
N GLN A 33 0.69 4.47 -15.69
CA GLN A 33 -0.61 4.76 -16.30
C GLN A 33 -1.38 5.74 -15.41
N PHE A 34 -1.37 5.52 -14.10
CA PHE A 34 -2.24 6.19 -13.13
C PHE A 34 -1.59 7.39 -12.44
N VAL A 35 -0.25 7.43 -12.42
CA VAL A 35 0.54 8.35 -11.63
C VAL A 35 1.61 8.98 -12.50
N ASN A 36 1.77 10.31 -12.40
CA ASN A 36 2.83 11.04 -13.07
C ASN A 36 4.01 11.31 -12.12
N PRO A 37 5.24 11.47 -12.66
CA PRO A 37 6.36 11.94 -11.87
C PRO A 37 6.05 13.26 -11.15
N GLY A 38 6.39 13.34 -9.86
CA GLY A 38 6.13 14.50 -9.01
C GLY A 38 4.76 14.52 -8.32
N ASP A 39 3.82 13.64 -8.70
CA ASP A 39 2.52 13.55 -8.03
C ASP A 39 2.68 13.19 -6.54
N ARG A 40 1.83 13.77 -5.68
CA ARG A 40 1.69 13.34 -4.28
C ARG A 40 0.55 12.34 -4.21
N VAL A 41 0.87 11.06 -4.05
CA VAL A 41 -0.10 9.96 -4.14
C VAL A 41 -0.43 9.43 -2.74
N LEU A 42 -1.71 9.50 -2.37
CA LEU A 42 -2.20 8.90 -1.14
C LEU A 42 -2.35 7.37 -1.31
N VAL A 43 -1.55 6.61 -0.60
CA VAL A 43 -1.75 5.17 -0.38
C VAL A 43 -2.68 5.01 0.82
N LYS A 44 -3.92 4.61 0.56
CA LYS A 44 -4.99 4.49 1.57
C LYS A 44 -5.26 3.02 1.95
N PRO A 45 -4.49 2.43 2.88
CA PRO A 45 -4.76 1.08 3.37
C PRO A 45 -6.02 1.09 4.25
N ASN A 46 -6.51 -0.10 4.59
CA ASN A 46 -7.61 -0.27 5.52
C ASN A 46 -7.07 -0.44 6.96
N MET A 47 -7.25 0.56 7.83
CA MET A 47 -6.80 0.57 9.24
C MET A 47 -7.96 0.53 10.28
N LEU A 48 -9.22 0.52 9.81
CA LEU A 48 -10.53 0.55 10.52
C LEU A 48 -10.51 0.44 12.05
N GLU A 49 -10.32 -0.78 12.54
CA GLU A 49 -10.03 -1.10 13.93
C GLU A 49 -8.65 -1.73 13.88
N ALA A 50 -7.70 -1.13 14.56
CA ALA A 50 -6.35 -1.67 14.61
C ALA A 50 -6.37 -2.96 15.45
N VAL A 51 -6.78 -4.05 14.82
CA VAL A 51 -6.72 -5.41 15.35
C VAL A 51 -5.33 -5.97 15.04
N GLU A 52 -4.86 -6.87 15.90
CA GLU A 52 -3.51 -7.41 15.79
C GLU A 52 -3.30 -8.15 14.46
N LYS A 53 -2.06 -8.13 13.94
CA LYS A 53 -1.68 -8.58 12.57
C LYS A 53 -2.22 -9.96 12.16
N GLY A 54 -2.48 -10.85 13.12
CA GLY A 54 -2.93 -12.22 12.88
C GLY A 54 -4.40 -12.36 12.44
N LEU A 55 -5.24 -11.33 12.62
CA LEU A 55 -6.68 -11.43 12.33
C LEU A 55 -7.04 -11.00 10.90
N CYS A 56 -6.07 -10.54 10.09
CA CYS A 56 -6.26 -10.13 8.69
C CYS A 56 -7.37 -9.08 8.47
N VAL A 57 -7.74 -8.32 9.50
CA VAL A 57 -8.78 -7.28 9.43
C VAL A 57 -8.25 -6.00 8.75
N THR A 58 -6.94 -5.75 8.87
CA THR A 58 -6.24 -4.62 8.24
C THR A 58 -5.37 -5.09 7.07
N THR A 59 -5.12 -4.21 6.10
CA THR A 59 -4.18 -4.48 5.01
C THR A 59 -2.80 -4.84 5.56
N HIS A 60 -2.19 -5.93 5.08
CA HIS A 60 -0.88 -6.36 5.54
C HIS A 60 0.22 -5.34 5.16
N PRO A 61 1.16 -5.00 6.07
CA PRO A 61 2.19 -3.97 5.80
C PRO A 61 3.03 -4.22 4.55
N GLU A 62 3.37 -5.47 4.23
CA GLU A 62 4.15 -5.77 3.01
C GLU A 62 3.40 -5.44 1.71
N VAL A 63 2.06 -5.50 1.71
CA VAL A 63 1.25 -5.05 0.56
C VAL A 63 1.37 -3.54 0.40
N VAL A 64 1.24 -2.80 1.52
CA VAL A 64 1.35 -1.33 1.53
C VAL A 64 2.75 -0.91 1.06
N LYS A 65 3.80 -1.58 1.56
CA LYS A 65 5.18 -1.35 1.19
C LYS A 65 5.45 -1.59 -0.30
N ALA A 66 4.89 -2.67 -0.86
CA ALA A 66 5.00 -2.96 -2.29
C ALA A 66 4.36 -1.84 -3.14
N VAL A 67 3.17 -1.37 -2.78
CA VAL A 67 2.52 -0.25 -3.48
C VAL A 67 3.31 1.05 -3.35
N ILE A 68 3.84 1.37 -2.17
CA ILE A 68 4.72 2.55 -1.95
C ILE A 68 5.93 2.51 -2.89
N ARG A 69 6.53 1.32 -3.08
CA ARG A 69 7.68 1.15 -3.98
C ARG A 69 7.30 1.45 -5.42
N GLU A 70 6.16 0.95 -5.90
CA GLU A 70 5.68 1.19 -7.27
C GLU A 70 5.42 2.69 -7.52
N VAL A 71 4.81 3.39 -6.55
CA VAL A 71 4.62 4.85 -6.63
C VAL A 71 5.95 5.58 -6.74
N ARG A 72 6.96 5.20 -5.93
CA ARG A 72 8.31 5.78 -6.02
C ARG A 72 8.99 5.51 -7.36
N GLN A 73 8.85 4.28 -7.88
CA GLN A 73 9.41 3.89 -9.18
C GLN A 73 8.77 4.68 -10.33
N ALA A 74 7.51 5.08 -10.21
CA ALA A 74 6.86 6.00 -11.13
C ALA A 74 7.31 7.47 -10.98
N GLY A 75 8.23 7.78 -10.07
CA GLY A 75 8.76 9.13 -9.83
C GLY A 75 7.86 10.01 -8.96
N ALA A 76 6.85 9.43 -8.31
CA ALA A 76 5.91 10.14 -7.44
C ALA A 76 6.28 10.04 -5.95
N VAL A 77 5.62 10.87 -5.14
CA VAL A 77 5.80 10.96 -3.69
C VAL A 77 4.63 10.25 -2.99
N PRO A 78 4.83 9.03 -2.47
CA PRO A 78 3.79 8.36 -1.71
C PRO A 78 3.58 9.04 -0.35
N VAL A 79 2.32 9.16 0.04
CA VAL A 79 1.87 9.54 1.38
C VAL A 79 0.96 8.43 1.89
N VAL A 80 1.14 7.97 3.12
CA VAL A 80 0.27 6.94 3.70
C VAL A 80 -0.70 7.60 4.66
N GLY A 81 -1.98 7.30 4.50
CA GLY A 81 -3.01 7.82 5.39
C GLY A 81 -4.30 7.03 5.28
N ASP A 82 -5.09 7.05 6.35
CA ASP A 82 -6.42 6.45 6.41
C ASP A 82 -7.29 7.22 7.42
N SER A 83 -8.59 6.94 7.42
CA SER A 83 -9.60 7.58 8.28
C SER A 83 -10.23 6.57 9.25
N PRO A 84 -9.50 6.09 10.27
CA PRO A 84 -10.03 5.14 11.26
C PRO A 84 -11.11 5.80 12.12
N GLY A 85 -12.19 5.06 12.41
CA GLY A 85 -13.35 5.62 13.13
C GLY A 85 -13.13 5.86 14.62
N THR A 86 -12.11 5.24 15.21
CA THR A 86 -11.92 5.18 16.68
C THR A 86 -10.56 5.70 17.16
N SER A 87 -9.65 6.10 16.26
CA SER A 87 -8.31 6.60 16.64
C SER A 87 -7.79 7.63 15.64
N THR A 88 -6.61 8.20 15.92
CA THR A 88 -5.90 8.99 14.89
C THR A 88 -5.23 8.05 13.88
N THR A 89 -4.99 8.55 12.66
CA THR A 89 -4.29 7.79 11.60
C THR A 89 -2.94 7.26 12.05
N VAL A 90 -2.15 8.07 12.77
CA VAL A 90 -0.81 7.67 13.26
C VAL A 90 -0.93 6.53 14.26
N LYS A 91 -1.82 6.63 15.25
CA LYS A 91 -2.02 5.57 16.26
C LYS A 91 -2.51 4.26 15.62
N ALA A 92 -3.40 4.35 14.64
CA ALA A 92 -3.86 3.18 13.89
C ALA A 92 -2.70 2.53 13.13
N ALA A 93 -1.92 3.33 12.40
CA ALA A 93 -0.78 2.87 11.62
C ALA A 93 0.30 2.21 12.48
N GLU A 94 0.58 2.75 13.68
CA GLU A 94 1.50 2.14 14.65
C GLU A 94 1.03 0.75 15.06
N LYS A 95 -0.23 0.65 15.50
CA LYS A 95 -0.79 -0.58 16.05
C LYS A 95 -0.91 -1.71 15.03
N CYS A 96 -1.21 -1.40 13.76
CA CYS A 96 -1.23 -2.41 12.68
C CYS A 96 0.14 -2.62 12.02
N GLY A 97 1.17 -1.86 12.41
CA GLY A 97 2.52 -1.97 11.87
C GLY A 97 2.73 -1.32 10.49
N ILE A 98 1.75 -0.58 9.98
CA ILE A 98 1.89 0.20 8.73
C ILE A 98 2.82 1.40 8.92
N LEU A 99 2.91 1.97 10.13
CA LEU A 99 3.82 3.10 10.36
C LEU A 99 5.28 2.70 10.03
N ALA A 100 5.69 1.48 10.37
CA ALA A 100 7.05 1.00 10.14
C ALA A 100 7.46 0.91 8.66
N VAL A 101 6.48 0.85 7.74
CA VAL A 101 6.73 0.79 6.29
C VAL A 101 6.37 2.09 5.57
N SER A 102 5.82 3.07 6.30
CA SER A 102 5.40 4.34 5.74
C SER A 102 6.62 5.25 5.47
N PRO A 103 6.58 6.10 4.42
CA PRO A 103 7.60 7.12 4.21
C PRO A 103 7.68 8.05 5.43
N GLY A 104 8.89 8.49 5.78
CA GLY A 104 9.06 9.56 6.78
C GLY A 104 8.30 10.82 6.36
N ARG A 105 7.98 11.70 7.32
CA ARG A 105 7.37 13.00 6.98
C ARG A 105 8.25 13.69 5.94
N ALA A 106 7.68 13.98 4.77
CA ALA A 106 8.28 14.93 3.85
C ALA A 106 8.42 16.25 4.61
N GLY A 107 9.66 16.66 4.85
CA GLY A 107 9.98 18.00 5.35
C GLY A 107 9.70 19.06 4.31
#